data_AF-A0A0F8X6A7-F1
#
_entry.id   AF-A0A0F8X6A7-F1
#
_cell.length_a   1.000
_cell.length_b   1.000
_cell.length_c   1.000
_cell.angle_alpha   90.00
_cell.angle_beta   90.00
_cell.angle_gamma   90.00
#
_symmetry.space_group_name_H-M   'P 1'
#
loop_
_entity.id
_entity.type
_entity.pdbx_description
1 polymer ?
#
loop_
_entity_poly.entity_id
_entity_poly.type
_entity_poly.pdbx_seq_one_letter_code
_entity_poly.pdbx_strand_id
1 'polypeptide(L)'
;FSASPAESTDDGTRFNAPGWISGAVTLGMGDTSGDASLKIVAVRFPNITIPQGATINSASISFISSFTTTDVIDTIIYGIDEDNTTTFSSDPTGRTKTTASNTWTVSGSTAEQTHTTSSITTIVQEIVDRGGWVSGNAMGFLIQNNGTTGDKSINLYAFDNGSKEAVLNVNYETAESKTVIFRGRSRYITPREDVTIE
;
A
#
# COMPACT_ATOMS: atom_id res chain seq x y z
N PHE A 1 -8.83 -10.27 -1.22
CA PHE A 1 -7.76 -9.98 -2.19
C PHE A 1 -6.43 -9.91 -1.45
N SER A 2 -5.35 -10.39 -2.06
CA SER A 2 -4.00 -10.20 -1.54
C SER A 2 -3.02 -9.86 -2.65
N ALA A 3 -1.96 -9.14 -2.31
CA ALA A 3 -0.88 -8.77 -3.22
C ALA A 3 0.45 -8.70 -2.47
N SER A 4 1.54 -8.89 -3.22
CA SER A 4 2.92 -8.77 -2.73
C SER A 4 3.72 -7.85 -3.66
N PRO A 5 4.84 -7.27 -3.20
CA PRO A 5 5.87 -6.72 -4.09
C PRO A 5 6.23 -7.71 -5.20
N ALA A 6 6.49 -7.21 -6.41
CA ALA A 6 6.78 -8.06 -7.57
C ALA A 6 8.14 -7.78 -8.23
N GLU A 7 8.83 -6.72 -7.81
CA GLU A 7 10.16 -6.35 -8.29
C GLU A 7 10.99 -5.71 -7.17
N SER A 8 12.32 -5.72 -7.30
CA SER A 8 13.25 -5.15 -6.30
C SER A 8 13.02 -3.66 -5.99
N THR A 9 12.30 -2.96 -6.86
CA THR A 9 11.94 -1.54 -6.67
C THR A 9 10.53 -1.35 -6.10
N ASP A 10 9.86 -2.43 -5.73
CA ASP A 10 8.58 -2.36 -5.03
C ASP A 10 8.71 -2.23 -3.53
N ASP A 11 9.88 -2.47 -2.98
CA ASP A 11 10.14 -2.20 -1.59
C ASP A 11 11.54 -1.66 -1.36
N GLY A 12 11.72 -1.12 -0.17
CA GLY A 12 12.98 -0.60 0.25
C GLY A 12 12.88 0.09 1.59
N THR A 13 14.04 0.48 2.08
CA THR A 13 14.16 1.17 3.35
C THR A 13 15.06 2.39 3.18
N ARG A 14 14.63 3.49 3.78
CA ARG A 14 15.43 4.70 3.90
C ARG A 14 16.18 4.65 5.22
N PHE A 15 17.50 4.67 5.13
CA PHE A 15 18.40 4.99 6.24
C PHE A 15 18.87 6.45 6.13
N ASN A 16 19.44 7.00 7.20
CA ASN A 16 20.09 8.30 7.10
C ASN A 16 21.35 8.31 6.24
N ALA A 17 22.15 7.26 6.37
CA ALA A 17 23.27 6.94 5.52
C ALA A 17 23.22 5.41 5.34
N PRO A 18 23.24 4.89 4.10
CA PRO A 18 23.55 5.57 2.84
C PRO A 18 22.38 6.33 2.18
N GLY A 19 21.17 6.31 2.75
CA GLY A 19 19.97 6.89 2.14
C GLY A 19 18.93 5.82 1.80
N TRP A 20 18.18 6.03 0.72
CA TRP A 20 17.25 5.05 0.17
C TRP A 20 17.97 3.81 -0.37
N ILE A 21 17.48 2.62 0.02
CA ILE A 21 17.95 1.33 -0.47
C ILE A 21 16.75 0.51 -0.93
N SER A 22 16.71 0.21 -2.23
CA SER A 22 15.89 -0.84 -2.84
C SER A 22 16.80 -2.03 -3.21
N GLY A 23 16.27 -3.24 -3.38
CA GLY A 23 17.11 -4.41 -3.72
C GLY A 23 17.78 -5.10 -2.52
N ALA A 24 17.48 -4.68 -1.29
CA ALA A 24 18.02 -5.30 -0.08
C ALA A 24 17.17 -6.51 0.32
N VAL A 25 17.77 -7.51 0.97
CA VAL A 25 17.02 -8.69 1.47
C VAL A 25 16.22 -8.42 2.75
N THR A 26 16.42 -7.25 3.38
CA THR A 26 15.68 -6.85 4.58
C THR A 26 15.27 -5.38 4.54
N LEU A 27 14.10 -5.10 5.11
CA LEU A 27 13.55 -3.77 5.35
C LEU A 27 13.71 -3.44 6.83
N GLY A 28 14.26 -2.27 7.16
CA GLY A 28 14.42 -1.83 8.54
C GLY A 28 13.39 -0.76 8.92
N MET A 29 12.85 -0.84 10.14
CA MET A 29 11.97 0.17 10.74
C MET A 29 12.38 0.47 12.19
N GLY A 30 12.11 1.69 12.63
CA GLY A 30 12.47 2.19 13.97
C GLY A 30 13.63 3.19 13.93
N ASP A 31 14.47 3.14 14.95
CA ASP A 31 15.57 4.06 15.22
C ASP A 31 16.92 3.32 15.27
N THR A 32 17.99 3.95 14.80
CA THR A 32 19.37 3.41 14.90
C THR A 32 20.41 4.52 15.09
N SER A 33 20.77 4.81 16.34
CA SER A 33 21.89 5.64 16.81
C SER A 33 22.09 7.01 16.16
N GLY A 34 21.95 8.05 16.99
CA GLY A 34 22.39 9.42 16.72
C GLY A 34 21.36 10.27 15.98
N ASP A 35 20.32 10.71 16.70
CA ASP A 35 19.40 11.85 16.47
C ASP A 35 18.82 12.14 15.08
N ALA A 36 19.02 11.28 14.08
CA ALA A 36 18.36 11.45 12.79
C ALA A 36 18.12 10.14 12.01
N SER A 37 18.68 8.98 12.39
CA SER A 37 18.70 7.77 11.57
C SER A 37 17.40 6.95 11.63
N LEU A 38 16.30 7.62 11.31
CA LEU A 38 14.98 7.01 11.18
C LEU A 38 14.99 6.03 10.02
N LYS A 39 14.70 4.76 10.32
CA LYS A 39 14.45 3.75 9.30
C LYS A 39 12.99 3.84 8.88
N ILE A 40 12.78 4.19 7.62
CA ILE A 40 11.45 4.22 7.01
C ILE A 40 11.36 3.04 6.05
N VAL A 41 10.28 2.29 6.09
CA VAL A 41 9.98 1.25 5.11
C VAL A 41 9.01 1.80 4.08
N ALA A 42 9.24 1.51 2.81
CA ALA A 42 8.22 1.65 1.77
C ALA A 42 7.95 0.28 1.13
N VAL A 43 6.69 0.00 0.87
CA VAL A 43 6.25 -1.19 0.13
C VAL A 43 5.19 -0.80 -0.89
N ARG A 44 5.27 -1.40 -2.08
CA ARG A 44 4.38 -1.21 -3.22
C ARG A 44 3.82 -2.56 -3.61
N PHE A 45 2.54 -2.57 -3.90
CA PHE A 45 1.79 -3.75 -4.31
C PHE A 45 1.22 -3.49 -5.70
N PRO A 46 1.80 -4.06 -6.77
CA PRO A 46 1.27 -3.96 -8.12
C PRO A 46 -0.02 -4.76 -8.33
N ASN A 47 -0.68 -4.51 -9.46
CA ASN A 47 -1.78 -5.32 -9.98
C ASN A 47 -2.95 -5.46 -8.98
N ILE A 48 -3.32 -4.38 -8.29
CA ILE A 48 -4.43 -4.42 -7.33
C ILE A 48 -5.75 -4.46 -8.09
N THR A 49 -6.45 -5.58 -8.02
CA THR A 49 -7.70 -5.81 -8.77
C THR A 49 -8.96 -5.33 -8.04
N ILE A 50 -8.81 -4.40 -7.10
CA ILE A 50 -9.91 -3.79 -6.36
C ILE A 50 -10.52 -2.68 -7.25
N PRO A 51 -11.82 -2.72 -7.55
CA PRO A 51 -12.47 -1.67 -8.33
C PRO A 51 -12.45 -0.31 -7.63
N GLN A 52 -12.50 0.75 -8.43
CA GLN A 52 -12.70 2.11 -7.93
C GLN A 52 -13.98 2.23 -7.12
N GLY A 53 -13.90 2.89 -5.96
CA GLY A 53 -15.03 3.10 -5.07
C GLY A 53 -15.58 1.83 -4.42
N ALA A 54 -14.83 0.72 -4.44
CA ALA A 54 -15.20 -0.46 -3.67
C ALA A 54 -15.20 -0.14 -2.17
N THR A 55 -16.14 -0.74 -1.43
CA THR A 55 -16.19 -0.61 0.03
C THR A 55 -15.15 -1.52 0.64
N ILE A 56 -14.16 -0.96 1.34
CA ILE A 56 -13.13 -1.72 2.04
C ILE A 56 -13.63 -2.09 3.43
N ASN A 57 -13.85 -3.38 3.66
CA ASN A 57 -14.30 -3.92 4.94
C ASN A 57 -13.13 -4.03 5.94
N SER A 58 -11.99 -4.55 5.48
CA SER A 58 -10.77 -4.65 6.28
C SER A 58 -9.53 -4.61 5.38
N ALA A 59 -8.45 -4.00 5.87
CA ALA A 59 -7.15 -4.08 5.22
C ALA A 59 -6.01 -4.09 6.24
N SER A 60 -4.95 -4.85 5.94
CA SER A 60 -3.73 -4.97 6.74
C SER A 60 -2.55 -5.41 5.88
N ILE A 61 -1.32 -5.08 6.28
CA ILE A 61 -0.11 -5.64 5.66
C ILE A 61 0.50 -6.64 6.65
N SER A 62 0.90 -7.81 6.16
CA SER A 62 1.65 -8.80 6.92
C SER A 62 3.11 -8.77 6.49
N PHE A 63 4.00 -8.80 7.46
CA PHE A 63 5.44 -8.86 7.29
C PHE A 63 6.01 -10.04 8.08
N ILE A 64 7.18 -10.53 7.68
CA ILE A 64 7.90 -11.58 8.42
C ILE A 64 9.21 -11.01 8.94
N SER A 65 9.48 -11.17 10.22
CA SER A 65 10.72 -10.68 10.84
C SER A 65 11.94 -11.50 10.45
N SER A 66 13.04 -10.83 10.15
CA SER A 66 14.29 -11.47 9.74
C SER A 66 15.20 -11.85 10.91
N PHE A 67 14.95 -11.34 12.12
CA PHE A 67 15.76 -11.64 13.30
C PHE A 67 14.98 -11.49 14.61
N THR A 68 15.56 -12.01 15.70
CA THR A 68 15.01 -11.91 17.05
C THR A 68 15.49 -10.66 17.76
N THR A 69 14.58 -9.89 18.36
CA THR A 69 14.87 -8.73 19.20
C THR A 69 13.81 -8.56 20.29
N THR A 70 14.15 -7.87 21.36
CA THR A 70 13.20 -7.44 22.41
C THR A 70 12.73 -6.00 22.21
N ASP A 71 13.18 -5.34 21.15
CA ASP A 71 12.86 -3.95 20.87
C ASP A 71 11.36 -3.75 20.66
N VAL A 72 10.85 -2.65 21.18
CA VAL A 72 9.50 -2.16 20.90
C VAL A 72 9.63 -0.89 20.11
N ILE A 73 8.97 -0.83 18.96
CA ILE A 73 8.97 0.32 18.08
C ILE A 73 7.55 0.81 17.83
N ASP A 74 7.40 2.13 17.81
CA ASP A 74 6.18 2.82 17.44
C ASP A 74 6.33 3.38 16.03
N THR A 75 5.39 3.04 15.16
CA THR A 75 5.38 3.47 13.77
C THR A 75 4.05 4.10 13.39
N ILE A 76 4.03 4.83 12.28
CA ILE A 76 2.84 5.36 11.64
C ILE A 76 2.84 4.96 10.17
N ILE A 77 1.69 4.52 9.69
CA ILE A 77 1.48 4.01 8.34
C ILE A 77 0.68 5.03 7.54
N TYR A 78 1.18 5.35 6.36
CA TYR A 78 0.52 6.16 5.34
C TYR A 78 0.41 5.37 4.04
N GLY A 79 -0.61 5.69 3.24
CA GLY A 79 -0.60 5.38 1.82
C GLY A 79 0.15 6.45 1.04
N ILE A 80 0.62 6.11 -0.16
CA ILE A 80 1.09 7.09 -1.14
C ILE A 80 -0.13 7.57 -1.93
N ASP A 81 -0.36 8.89 -1.94
CA ASP A 81 -1.54 9.51 -2.54
C ASP A 81 -1.42 9.63 -4.07
N GLU A 82 -1.34 8.49 -4.73
CA GLU A 82 -1.17 8.33 -6.18
C GLU A 82 -2.25 7.38 -6.73
N ASP A 83 -2.78 7.68 -7.91
CA ASP A 83 -3.76 6.81 -8.58
C ASP A 83 -3.16 5.44 -8.95
N ASN A 84 -1.91 5.45 -9.41
CA ASN A 84 -1.11 4.28 -9.69
C ASN A 84 0.31 4.54 -9.19
N THR A 85 0.66 3.92 -8.08
CA THR A 85 1.96 4.20 -7.44
C THR A 85 3.11 3.77 -8.36
N THR A 86 3.98 4.71 -8.70
CA THR A 86 5.20 4.39 -9.46
C THR A 86 6.21 3.65 -8.58
N THR A 87 7.06 2.82 -9.17
CA THR A 87 8.07 2.06 -8.43
C THR A 87 9.04 2.97 -7.66
N PHE A 88 9.71 2.42 -6.66
CA PHE A 88 10.64 3.11 -5.77
C PHE A 88 12.09 2.99 -6.25
N SER A 89 12.33 3.36 -7.51
CA SER A 89 13.69 3.54 -8.05
C SER A 89 14.49 4.66 -7.36
N SER A 90 13.81 5.48 -6.56
CA SER A 90 14.36 6.53 -5.70
C SER A 90 13.51 6.66 -4.43
N ASP A 91 14.02 7.42 -3.45
CA ASP A 91 13.41 7.63 -2.13
C ASP A 91 11.94 8.13 -2.24
N PRO A 92 10.94 7.33 -1.84
CA PRO A 92 9.53 7.71 -1.92
C PRO A 92 9.06 8.53 -0.72
N THR A 93 9.90 8.81 0.29
CA THR A 93 9.47 9.44 1.54
C THR A 93 8.96 10.87 1.37
N GLY A 94 9.39 11.55 0.31
CA GLY A 94 8.90 12.88 -0.08
C GLY A 94 7.58 12.89 -0.86
N ARG A 95 7.04 11.72 -1.25
CA ARG A 95 5.76 11.65 -1.98
C ARG A 95 4.60 12.08 -1.08
N THR A 96 3.57 12.64 -1.72
CA THR A 96 2.31 13.01 -1.06
C THR A 96 1.71 11.77 -0.42
N LYS A 97 1.23 11.93 0.82
CA LYS A 97 0.66 10.86 1.63
C LYS A 97 -0.84 11.02 1.71
N THR A 98 -1.52 9.91 1.93
CA THR A 98 -2.93 9.93 2.30
C THR A 98 -3.15 10.79 3.54
N THR A 99 -4.33 11.39 3.65
CA THR A 99 -4.77 12.10 4.87
C THR A 99 -5.02 11.09 5.98
N ALA A 100 -5.64 9.95 5.65
CA ALA A 100 -5.75 8.82 6.54
C ALA A 100 -4.36 8.25 6.87
N SER A 101 -4.17 7.93 8.14
CA SER A 101 -2.99 7.23 8.65
C SER A 101 -3.39 6.40 9.87
N ASN A 102 -2.55 5.43 10.23
CA ASN A 102 -2.75 4.65 11.46
C ASN A 102 -1.43 4.30 12.12
N THR A 103 -1.42 4.32 13.45
CA THR A 103 -0.26 3.95 14.25
C THR A 103 -0.16 2.44 14.41
N TRP A 104 1.05 1.91 14.33
CA TRP A 104 1.33 0.50 14.53
C TRP A 104 2.55 0.31 15.44
N THR A 105 2.32 -0.26 16.61
CA THR A 105 3.37 -0.64 17.56
C THR A 105 3.75 -2.09 17.32
N VAL A 106 5.04 -2.36 17.16
CA VAL A 106 5.60 -3.71 17.05
C VAL A 106 6.37 -4.01 18.32
N SER A 107 5.90 -5.02 19.07
CA SER A 107 6.45 -5.38 20.38
C SER A 107 7.33 -6.62 20.30
N GLY A 108 8.64 -6.44 20.31
CA GLY A 108 9.60 -7.54 20.19
C GLY A 108 9.40 -8.35 18.91
N SER A 109 10.34 -9.23 18.62
CA SER A 109 10.15 -10.20 17.55
C SER A 109 10.99 -11.44 17.80
N THR A 110 10.48 -12.60 17.40
CA THR A 110 11.34 -13.73 17.05
C THR A 110 11.63 -13.70 15.55
N ALA A 111 12.75 -14.29 15.14
CA ALA A 111 12.97 -14.59 13.73
C ALA A 111 11.81 -15.43 13.18
N GLU A 112 11.43 -15.18 11.93
CA GLU A 112 10.32 -15.86 11.24
C GLU A 112 8.92 -15.56 11.80
N GLN A 113 8.80 -14.63 12.75
CA GLN A 113 7.50 -14.20 13.25
C GLN A 113 6.77 -13.37 12.20
N THR A 114 5.52 -13.72 11.92
CA THR A 114 4.62 -12.84 11.16
C THR A 114 4.10 -11.72 12.07
N HIS A 115 4.29 -10.49 11.63
CA HIS A 115 3.63 -9.31 12.19
C HIS A 115 2.60 -8.78 11.22
N THR A 116 1.40 -8.49 11.71
CA THR A 116 0.34 -7.84 10.92
C THR A 116 0.15 -6.43 11.45
N THR A 117 0.05 -5.47 10.53
CA THR A 117 -0.19 -4.06 10.88
C THR A 117 -1.51 -3.88 11.63
N SER A 118 -1.64 -2.75 12.33
CA SER A 118 -2.96 -2.21 12.63
C SER A 118 -3.80 -2.06 11.35
N SER A 119 -5.13 -1.92 11.49
CA SER A 119 -6.00 -1.71 10.35
C SER A 119 -5.54 -0.54 9.48
N ILE A 120 -5.44 -0.75 8.18
CA ILE A 120 -5.19 0.29 7.17
C ILE A 120 -6.42 0.49 6.27
N THR A 121 -7.61 0.06 6.72
CA THR A 121 -8.87 0.15 5.97
C THR A 121 -9.11 1.55 5.42
N THR A 122 -8.98 2.60 6.25
CA THR A 122 -9.23 3.98 5.83
C THR A 122 -8.20 4.50 4.83
N ILE A 123 -6.95 4.04 4.92
CA ILE A 123 -5.89 4.36 3.97
C ILE A 123 -6.19 3.75 2.60
N VAL A 124 -6.53 2.45 2.59
CA VAL A 124 -6.88 1.75 1.34
C VAL A 124 -8.16 2.34 0.73
N GLN A 125 -9.17 2.66 1.56
CA GLN A 125 -10.40 3.31 1.12
C GLN A 125 -10.10 4.64 0.42
N GLU A 126 -9.28 5.50 1.05
CA GLU A 126 -8.91 6.80 0.46
C GLU A 126 -8.28 6.62 -0.93
N ILE A 127 -7.40 5.64 -1.12
CA ILE A 127 -6.75 5.38 -2.41
C ILE A 127 -7.74 4.86 -3.46
N VAL A 128 -8.59 3.88 -3.13
CA VAL A 128 -9.55 3.31 -4.12
C VAL A 128 -10.68 4.28 -4.48
N ASP A 129 -10.94 5.28 -3.63
CA ASP A 129 -11.93 6.34 -3.89
C ASP A 129 -11.39 7.44 -4.79
N ARG A 130 -10.08 7.46 -5.08
CA ARG A 130 -9.47 8.47 -5.95
C ARG A 130 -10.07 8.39 -7.35
N GLY A 131 -10.32 9.56 -7.94
CA GLY A 131 -10.96 9.69 -9.26
C GLY A 131 -10.19 9.00 -10.40
N GLY A 132 -8.86 8.88 -10.29
CA GLY A 132 -8.03 8.17 -11.28
C GLY A 132 -7.68 6.74 -10.91
N TRP A 133 -8.18 6.20 -9.79
CA TRP A 133 -7.96 4.80 -9.44
C TRP A 133 -8.62 3.87 -10.46
N VAL A 134 -7.85 2.91 -10.95
CA VAL A 134 -8.29 1.88 -11.91
C VAL A 134 -7.84 0.52 -11.40
N SER A 135 -8.72 -0.49 -11.46
CA SER A 135 -8.35 -1.87 -11.14
C SER A 135 -7.16 -2.31 -12.00
N GLY A 136 -6.11 -2.80 -11.36
CA GLY A 136 -4.81 -3.12 -11.95
C GLY A 136 -3.72 -2.12 -11.55
N ASN A 137 -4.08 -0.95 -11.02
CA ASN A 137 -3.12 0.01 -10.48
C ASN A 137 -2.38 -0.54 -9.26
N ALA A 138 -1.24 0.08 -8.95
CA ALA A 138 -0.45 -0.24 -7.77
C ALA A 138 -0.76 0.70 -6.61
N MET A 139 -0.66 0.17 -5.38
CA MET A 139 -0.69 0.96 -4.15
C MET A 139 0.66 0.93 -3.45
N GLY A 140 1.12 2.08 -2.99
CA GLY A 140 2.29 2.21 -2.13
C GLY A 140 1.92 2.60 -0.70
N PHE A 141 2.76 2.18 0.23
CA PHE A 141 2.65 2.49 1.65
C PHE A 141 4.01 2.91 2.20
N LEU A 142 3.98 3.83 3.16
CA LEU A 142 5.13 4.27 3.93
C LEU A 142 4.90 3.95 5.41
N ILE A 143 5.86 3.29 6.04
CA ILE A 143 5.86 2.99 7.47
C ILE A 143 7.03 3.77 8.09
N GLN A 144 6.68 4.79 8.86
CA GLN A 144 7.63 5.76 9.40
C GLN A 144 7.75 5.61 10.91
N ASN A 145 8.91 5.98 11.46
CA ASN A 145 9.07 6.08 12.90
C ASN A 145 8.06 7.08 13.49
N ASN A 146 7.41 6.71 14.59
CA ASN A 146 6.44 7.52 15.31
C ASN A 146 6.83 7.69 16.79
N GLY A 147 8.06 8.15 17.04
CA GLY A 147 8.56 8.42 18.39
C GLY A 147 9.36 7.29 19.03
N THR A 148 9.71 6.23 18.29
CA THR A 148 10.74 5.29 18.73
C THR A 148 12.06 6.02 18.92
N THR A 149 12.73 5.74 20.04
CA THR A 149 14.05 6.27 20.40
C THR A 149 14.88 5.16 21.06
N GLY A 150 16.17 5.40 21.18
CA GLY A 150 17.07 4.54 21.94
C GLY A 150 17.51 3.31 21.15
N ASP A 151 17.76 3.49 19.86
CA ASP A 151 18.39 2.50 18.97
C ASP A 151 17.59 1.20 18.80
N LYS A 152 16.26 1.32 18.90
CA LYS A 152 15.33 0.21 18.78
C LYS A 152 14.89 0.04 17.34
N SER A 153 15.07 -1.16 16.78
CA SER A 153 14.64 -1.43 15.42
C SER A 153 14.14 -2.85 15.21
N ILE A 154 13.25 -2.98 14.22
CA ILE A 154 12.76 -4.26 13.71
C ILE A 154 13.21 -4.36 12.24
N ASN A 155 13.68 -5.53 11.83
CA ASN A 155 13.98 -5.83 10.44
C ASN A 155 13.05 -6.93 9.97
N LEU A 156 12.53 -6.72 8.76
CA LEU A 156 11.56 -7.56 8.09
C LEU A 156 12.19 -8.08 6.81
N TYR A 157 11.74 -9.22 6.32
CA TYR A 157 12.15 -9.70 5.00
C TYR A 157 11.58 -8.79 3.90
N ALA A 158 12.44 -8.49 2.93
CA ALA A 158 12.09 -7.76 1.71
C ALA A 158 11.77 -8.71 0.56
N PHE A 159 11.30 -8.16 -0.55
CA PHE A 159 11.12 -8.84 -1.83
C PHE A 159 12.33 -9.65 -2.25
N ASP A 160 13.52 -9.04 -2.22
CA ASP A 160 14.75 -9.68 -2.69
C ASP A 160 15.22 -10.85 -1.81
N ASN A 161 14.59 -11.10 -0.66
CA ASN A 161 14.77 -12.34 0.08
C ASN A 161 14.12 -13.56 -0.63
N GLY A 162 13.09 -13.33 -1.44
CA GLY A 162 12.58 -14.26 -2.45
C GLY A 162 11.23 -14.93 -2.19
N SER A 163 10.78 -15.09 -0.93
CA SER A 163 9.49 -15.75 -0.63
C SER A 163 8.84 -15.36 0.70
N LYS A 164 9.33 -14.29 1.33
CA LYS A 164 8.91 -13.83 2.67
C LYS A 164 8.56 -12.34 2.68
N GLU A 165 8.34 -11.79 1.50
CA GLU A 165 8.00 -10.40 1.29
C GLU A 165 6.67 -10.00 1.93
N ALA A 166 6.44 -8.70 2.03
CA ALA A 166 5.21 -8.16 2.58
C ALA A 166 3.99 -8.62 1.79
N VAL A 167 2.87 -8.89 2.47
CA VAL A 167 1.60 -9.25 1.85
C VAL A 167 0.52 -8.26 2.28
N LEU A 168 -0.01 -7.50 1.33
CA LEU A 168 -1.22 -6.72 1.53
C LEU A 168 -2.43 -7.66 1.52
N ASN A 169 -3.27 -7.56 2.53
CA ASN A 169 -4.53 -8.30 2.64
C ASN A 169 -5.69 -7.31 2.69
N VAL A 170 -6.66 -7.47 1.79
CA VAL A 170 -7.84 -6.61 1.71
C VAL A 170 -9.11 -7.43 1.55
N ASN A 171 -10.07 -7.23 2.44
CA ASN A 171 -11.45 -7.68 2.27
C ASN A 171 -12.30 -6.48 1.81
N TYR A 172 -13.04 -6.66 0.72
CA TYR A 172 -13.84 -5.59 0.14
C TYR A 172 -15.12 -6.15 -0.48
N GLU A 173 -16.08 -5.26 -0.66
CA GLU A 173 -17.32 -5.49 -1.39
C GLU A 173 -17.39 -4.51 -2.55
N THR A 174 -17.79 -5.01 -3.71
CA THR A 174 -18.11 -4.18 -4.87
C THR A 174 -19.53 -3.68 -4.75
N ALA A 175 -19.78 -2.41 -5.07
CA ALA A 175 -21.16 -1.94 -5.24
C ALA A 175 -21.88 -2.81 -6.29
N GLU A 176 -23.10 -3.26 -5.99
CA GLU A 176 -23.90 -3.97 -6.97
C GLU A 176 -24.11 -3.11 -8.22
N SER A 177 -23.84 -3.68 -9.40
CA SER A 177 -24.24 -3.06 -10.65
C SER A 177 -25.76 -3.07 -10.72
N LYS A 178 -26.40 -1.94 -10.38
CA LYS A 178 -27.85 -1.81 -10.52
C LYS A 178 -28.17 -1.59 -11.99
N THR A 179 -28.57 -2.65 -12.68
CA THR A 179 -29.14 -2.55 -14.04
C THR A 179 -30.43 -1.73 -13.96
N VAL A 180 -30.37 -0.47 -14.41
CA VAL A 180 -31.58 0.34 -14.64
C VAL A 180 -32.21 -0.16 -15.93
N ILE A 181 -33.14 -1.12 -15.81
CA ILE A 181 -33.99 -1.47 -16.94
C ILE A 181 -34.99 -0.34 -17.13
N PHE A 182 -34.79 0.49 -18.16
CA PHE A 182 -35.82 1.42 -18.63
C PHE A 182 -37.00 0.61 -19.20
N ARG A 183 -37.99 0.28 -18.36
CA ARG A 183 -39.27 -0.26 -18.82
C ARG A 183 -40.15 0.89 -19.28
N GLY A 184 -39.86 1.42 -20.48
CA GLY A 184 -40.63 2.52 -21.08
C GLY A 184 -40.50 2.57 -22.58
N ARG A 185 -41.47 1.95 -23.28
CA ARG A 185 -41.76 1.99 -24.73
C ARG A 185 -40.55 1.98 -25.68
N SER A 186 -40.34 0.83 -26.31
CA SER A 186 -39.62 0.70 -27.58
C SER A 186 -40.18 1.73 -28.59
N ARG A 187 -39.40 2.77 -28.89
CA ARG A 187 -39.50 3.50 -30.14
C ARG A 187 -38.26 3.12 -30.94
N TYR A 188 -38.48 2.40 -32.04
CA TYR A 188 -37.48 2.28 -33.09
C TYR A 188 -37.15 3.68 -33.58
N ILE A 189 -35.96 4.19 -33.24
CA ILE A 189 -35.35 5.30 -33.97
C ILE A 189 -34.56 4.63 -35.09
N THR A 190 -35.16 4.53 -36.27
CA THR A 190 -34.37 4.28 -37.48
C THR A 190 -33.50 5.51 -37.75
N PRO A 191 -32.22 5.34 -38.13
CA PRO A 191 -31.45 6.43 -38.71
C PRO A 191 -32.21 6.93 -39.95
N ARG A 192 -32.58 8.22 -39.99
CA ARG A 192 -33.08 8.81 -41.24
C ARG A 192 -31.87 9.06 -42.13
N GLU A 193 -31.61 8.13 -43.03
CA GLU A 193 -31.08 8.48 -44.34
C GLU A 193 -32.20 9.16 -45.15
N ASP A 194 -31.80 10.21 -45.87
CA ASP A 194 -32.52 10.95 -46.90
C ASP A 194 -33.75 11.77 -46.49
N VAL A 195 -33.53 13.08 -46.37
CA VAL A 195 -34.54 14.11 -46.64
C VAL A 195 -34.12 14.84 -47.91
N THR A 196 -34.73 14.48 -49.04
CA THR A 196 -34.89 15.36 -50.21
C THR A 196 -36.28 15.96 -50.15
N ILE A 197 -36.38 17.29 -50.24
CA ILE A 197 -37.61 18.00 -50.59
C ILE A 197 -37.23 19.15 -51.53
N GLU A 198 -38.06 19.31 -52.56
CA GLU A 198 -38.00 20.14 -53.78
C GLU A 198 -37.43 21.57 -53.64
#